data_AF-N9M0C0-F1
#
_entry.id   AF-N9M0C0-F1
#
_cell.length_a   1.000
_cell.length_b   1.000
_cell.length_c   1.000
_cell.angle_alpha   90.00
_cell.angle_beta   90.00
_cell.angle_gamma   90.00
#
_symmetry.space_group_name_H-M   'P 1'
#
loop_
_entity.id
_entity.type
_entity.pdbx_description
1 polymer ?
#
loop_
_entity_poly.entity_id
_entity_poly.type
_entity_poly.pdbx_seq_one_letter_code
_entity_poly.pdbx_strand_id
1 'polypeptide(L)' 'MDSSSKEVVEQTPFDHAQWIWCADWCKKKGLSPYDVKNWADAKFEYLKAHEAKERTNG' A
#
# COMPACT_ATOMS: atom_id res chain seq x y z
N MET A 1 2.75 29.13 -22.69
CA MET A 1 2.95 29.00 -21.23
C MET A 1 2.66 27.55 -20.93
N ASP A 2 3.71 26.76 -20.73
CA ASP A 2 3.62 25.32 -20.46
C ASP A 2 3.20 25.15 -19.00
N SER A 3 1.89 24.99 -18.77
CA SER A 3 1.36 24.68 -17.45
C SER A 3 1.62 23.21 -17.16
N SER A 4 2.86 22.92 -16.74
CA SER A 4 3.18 21.69 -16.03
C SER A 4 2.46 21.73 -14.68
N SER A 5 1.21 21.25 -14.67
CA SER A 5 0.47 20.93 -13.46
C SER A 5 1.24 19.82 -12.75
N LYS A 6 2.14 20.22 -11.85
CA LYS A 6 2.71 19.31 -10.85
C LYS A 6 1.56 18.99 -9.92
N GLU A 7 0.77 17.99 -10.26
CA GLU A 7 -0.17 17.36 -9.36
C GLU A 7 0.66 16.81 -8.21
N VAL A 8 0.79 17.61 -7.16
CA VAL A 8 1.26 17.15 -5.86
C VAL A 8 0.19 16.15 -5.45
N VAL A 9 0.42 14.87 -5.78
CA VAL A 9 -0.36 13.76 -5.24
C VAL A 9 -0.22 13.89 -3.74
N GLU A 10 -1.23 14.47 -3.11
CA GLU A 10 -1.35 14.56 -1.67
C GLU A 10 -1.42 13.10 -1.19
N GLN A 11 -0.27 12.58 -0.75
CA GLN A 11 -0.21 11.22 -0.23
C GLN A 11 -1.15 11.18 0.96
N THR A 12 -2.30 10.54 0.79
CA THR A 12 -3.27 10.47 1.87
C THR A 12 -2.65 9.66 3.02
N PRO A 13 -3.01 9.92 4.28
CA PRO A 13 -2.54 9.10 5.40
C PRO A 13 -2.89 7.61 5.22
N PHE A 14 -3.92 7.30 4.41
CA PHE A 14 -4.27 5.94 4.02
C PHE A 14 -3.20 5.30 3.10
N ASP A 15 -2.66 6.06 2.14
CA ASP A 15 -1.55 5.61 1.29
C ASP A 15 -0.29 5.33 2.11
N HIS A 16 -0.05 6.12 3.16
CA HIS A 16 1.11 5.93 4.04
C HIS A 16 0.97 4.68 4.93
N ALA A 17 -0.22 4.43 5.49
CA ALA A 17 -0.48 3.24 6.30
C ALA A 17 -0.44 1.94 5.48
N GLN A 18 -1.01 1.96 4.27
CA GLN A 18 -0.90 0.85 3.33
C GLN A 18 0.57 0.60 2.97
N TRP A 19 1.34 1.67 2.73
CA TRP A 19 2.76 1.55 2.40
C TRP A 19 3.52 0.85 3.55
N ILE A 20 3.42 1.36 4.77
CA ILE A 20 4.12 0.76 5.92
C ILE A 20 3.76 -0.73 6.07
N TRP A 21 2.47 -1.09 5.98
CA TRP A 21 2.05 -2.48 6.14
C TRP A 21 2.65 -3.39 5.06
N CYS A 22 2.58 -2.97 3.80
CA CYS A 22 3.10 -3.75 2.68
C CYS A 22 4.63 -3.85 2.74
N ALA A 23 5.32 -2.78 3.13
CA ALA A 23 6.77 -2.79 3.34
C ALA A 23 7.18 -3.80 4.42
N ASP A 24 6.48 -3.82 5.55
CA ASP A 24 6.72 -4.78 6.63
C ASP A 24 6.42 -6.22 6.22
N TRP A 25 5.35 -6.44 5.44
CA TRP A 25 5.00 -7.76 4.93
C TRP A 25 6.12 -8.31 4.02
N CYS A 26 6.62 -7.49 3.10
CA CYS A 26 7.74 -7.85 2.23
C CYS A 26 9.01 -8.13 3.06
N LYS A 27 9.34 -7.25 4.01
CA LYS A 27 10.54 -7.40 4.86
C LYS A 27 10.53 -8.70 5.66
N LYS A 28 9.40 -9.11 6.22
CA LYS A 28 9.25 -10.39 6.95
C LYS A 28 9.51 -11.62 6.08
N LYS A 29 9.33 -11.49 4.77
CA LYS A 29 9.55 -12.55 3.78
C LYS A 29 10.92 -12.47 3.11
N GLY A 30 11.77 -11.50 3.48
CA GLY A 30 13.04 -11.25 2.80
C GLY A 30 12.87 -10.67 1.39
N LEU A 31 11.71 -10.08 1.09
CA LEU A 31 11.37 -9.50 -0.21
C LEU A 31 11.59 -7.99 -0.20
N SER A 32 11.94 -7.44 -1.37
CA SER A 32 12.00 -5.99 -1.56
C SER A 32 10.60 -5.45 -1.84
N PRO A 33 10.10 -4.47 -1.06
CA PRO A 33 8.78 -3.88 -1.31
C PRO A 33 8.75 -2.89 -2.48
N TYR A 34 9.92 -2.57 -3.04
CA TYR A 34 10.06 -1.76 -4.26
C TYR A 34 9.96 -2.61 -5.54
N ASP A 35 10.02 -3.93 -5.41
CA ASP A 35 9.75 -4.82 -6.54
C ASP A 35 8.24 -4.88 -6.80
N VAL A 36 7.86 -4.73 -8.07
CA VAL A 36 6.45 -4.61 -8.48
C VAL A 36 5.64 -5.87 -8.14
N LYS A 37 6.24 -7.06 -8.24
CA LYS A 37 5.54 -8.32 -7.93
C LYS A 37 5.34 -8.45 -6.42
N ASN A 38 6.38 -8.17 -5.64
CA ASN A 38 6.29 -8.19 -4.18
C ASN A 38 5.29 -7.16 -3.65
N TRP A 39 5.25 -5.97 -4.27
CA TRP A 39 4.27 -4.93 -3.95
C TRP A 39 2.84 -5.38 -4.22
N ALA A 40 2.59 -6.00 -5.38
CA ALA A 40 1.28 -6.51 -5.73
C ALA A 40 0.81 -7.61 -4.76
N ASP A 41 1.69 -8.54 -4.41
CA ASP A 41 1.39 -9.61 -3.44
C ASP A 41 1.11 -9.04 -2.04
N ALA A 42 1.92 -8.09 -1.59
CA ALA A 42 1.72 -7.43 -0.31
C ALA A 42 0.40 -6.64 -0.28
N LYS A 43 0.08 -5.91 -1.35
CA LYS A 43 -1.18 -5.17 -1.45
C LYS A 43 -2.39 -6.10 -1.44
N PHE A 44 -2.30 -7.26 -2.10
CA PHE A 44 -3.35 -8.27 -2.06
C PHE A 44 -3.63 -8.78 -0.64
N GLU A 45 -2.58 -9.10 0.12
CA GLU A 45 -2.70 -9.53 1.51
C GLU A 45 -3.19 -8.40 2.43
N TYR A 46 -2.78 -7.15 2.19
CA TYR A 46 -3.27 -5.98 2.91
C TYR A 46 -4.79 -5.83 2.77
N LEU A 47 -5.28 -5.88 1.53
CA LEU A 47 -6.72 -5.77 1.24
C LEU A 47 -7.51 -6.90 1.89
N LYS A 48 -7.04 -8.14 1.80
CA LYS A 48 -7.66 -9.29 2.47
C LYS A 48 -7.73 -9.11 3.99
N ALA A 49 -6.65 -8.60 4.61
CA ALA A 49 -6.62 -8.33 6.04
C ALA A 49 -7.54 -7.18 6.46
N HIS A 50 -7.72 -6.18 5.60
CA HIS A 50 -8.60 -5.03 5.86
C HIS A 50 -10.09 -5.38 5.64
N GLU A 51 -10.42 -6.11 4.58
CA GLU A 51 -11.79 -6.62 4.32
C GLU A 51 -12.27 -7.58 5.41
N ALA A 52 -11.36 -8.39 5.98
CA ALA A 52 -11.69 -9.27 7.09
C ALA A 52 -12.06 -8.50 8.37
N LYS A 53 -11.39 -7.37 8.64
CA LYS A 53 -11.69 -6.48 9.78
C LYS A 53 -13.04 -5.80 9.64
N GLU A 54 -13.43 -5.40 8.43
CA GLU A 54 -14.72 -4.74 8.20
C GLU A 54 -15.90 -5.71 8.36
N ARG A 55 -15.72 -7.01 8.05
CA ARG A 55 -16.75 -8.04 8.31
C ARG A 55 -16.91 -8.46 9.77
N THR A 56 -15.93 -8.20 10.64
CA THR A 56 -16.03 -8.56 12.06
C THR A 56 -16.58 -7.44 12.94
N ASN A 57 -16.82 -6.26 12.35
CA ASN A 57 -17.39 -5.09 13.02
C ASN A 57 -18.86 -4.82 12.62
N GLY A 58 -19.53 -5.78 11.95
CA GLY A 58 -20.93 -5.72 11.54
C GLY A 58 -21.81 -6.70 12.28
#